data_AF-A0A3M6CE44-F1
#
_entry.id   AF-A0A3M6CE44-F1
#
_cell.length_a   1.000
_cell.length_b   1.000
_cell.length_c   1.000
_cell.angle_alpha   90.00
_cell.angle_beta   90.00
_cell.angle_gamma   90.00
#
_symmetry.space_group_name_H-M   'P 1'
#
loop_
_entity.id
_entity.type
_entity.pdbx_description
1 polymer ?
#
loop_
_entity_poly.entity_id
_entity_poly.type
_entity_poly.pdbx_seq_one_letter_code
_entity_poly.pdbx_strand_id
1 'polypeptide(L)'
;GPYSAALFFISESFPTSIRATGGAIIHAMGPLGAVVAGFGATSVLSAGGDWQTSALYFGAVPCFLSGALMFAARHVRPETVK
;
A
#
# COMPACT_ATOMS: atom_id res chain seq x y z
N GLY A 1 9.31 1.58 -7.30
CA GLY A 1 9.07 1.54 -5.84
C GLY A 1 8.65 0.13 -5.42
N PRO A 2 8.46 -0.13 -4.12
CA PRO A 2 8.17 -1.47 -3.60
C PRO A 2 6.90 -2.12 -4.19
N TYR A 3 5.92 -1.31 -4.60
CA TYR A 3 4.64 -1.79 -5.17
C TYR A 3 4.58 -1.84 -6.70
N SER A 4 5.68 -1.55 -7.41
CA SER A 4 5.66 -1.40 -8.87
C SER A 4 5.25 -2.68 -9.62
N ALA A 5 5.70 -3.85 -9.15
CA ALA A 5 5.29 -5.13 -9.74
C ALA A 5 3.81 -5.43 -9.47
N ALA A 6 3.33 -5.14 -8.25
CA ALA A 6 1.93 -5.36 -7.90
C ALA A 6 0.99 -4.50 -8.75
N LEU A 7 1.31 -3.21 -8.96
CA LEU A 7 0.52 -2.32 -9.81
C LEU A 7 0.48 -2.75 -11.28
N PHE A 8 1.51 -3.44 -11.76
CA PHE A 8 1.51 -4.00 -13.10
C PHE A 8 0.52 -5.19 -13.20
N PHE A 9 0.67 -6.18 -12.32
CA PHE A 9 -0.16 -7.40 -12.33
C PHE A 9 -1.60 -7.18 -11.87
N ILE A 10 -1.89 -6.10 -11.13
CA ILE A 10 -3.27 -5.81 -10.71
C ILE A 10 -4.16 -5.48 -11.89
N SER A 11 -3.60 -4.86 -12.94
CA SER A 11 -4.33 -4.55 -14.18
C SER A 11 -4.72 -5.82 -14.95
N GLU A 12 -3.94 -6.90 -14.82
CA GLU A 12 -4.22 -8.21 -15.39
C GLU A 12 -5.18 -9.04 -14.52
N SER A 13 -5.24 -8.76 -13.22
CA SER A 13 -6.08 -9.49 -12.25
C SER A 13 -7.57 -9.14 -12.33
N PHE A 14 -7.95 -8.00 -12.92
CA PHE A 14 -9.34 -7.55 -13.02
C PHE A 14 -9.95 -7.81 -14.41
N PRO A 15 -11.19 -8.36 -14.48
CA PRO A 15 -11.96 -8.39 -15.71
C PRO A 15 -12.20 -6.97 -16.23
N THR A 16 -12.30 -6.82 -17.55
CA THR A 16 -12.33 -5.52 -18.25
C THR A 16 -13.46 -4.60 -17.78
N SER A 17 -14.56 -5.17 -17.26
CA SER A 17 -15.71 -4.44 -16.72
C SER A 17 -15.42 -3.67 -15.42
N ILE A 18 -14.50 -4.13 -14.57
CA ILE A 18 -14.22 -3.54 -13.25
C ILE A 18 -12.78 -3.04 -13.08
N ARG A 19 -11.93 -3.24 -14.09
CA ARG A 19 -10.51 -2.86 -14.06
C ARG A 19 -10.29 -1.38 -13.76
N ALA A 20 -11.10 -0.51 -14.34
CA ALA A 20 -11.01 0.94 -14.11
C ALA A 20 -11.33 1.31 -12.65
N THR A 21 -12.39 0.72 -12.08
CA THR A 21 -12.80 0.95 -10.70
C THR A 21 -11.79 0.38 -9.70
N GLY A 22 -11.31 -0.84 -9.94
CA GLY A 22 -10.26 -1.47 -9.11
C GLY A 22 -8.97 -0.64 -9.10
N GLY A 23 -8.52 -0.17 -10.27
CA GLY A 23 -7.40 0.75 -10.39
C GLY A 23 -7.63 2.06 -9.62
N ALA A 24 -8.80 2.69 -9.79
CA ALA A 24 -9.13 3.95 -9.12
C ALA A 24 -9.06 3.85 -7.58
N ILE A 25 -9.55 2.75 -7.00
CA ILE A 25 -9.48 2.52 -5.54
C ILE A 25 -8.02 2.41 -5.07
N ILE A 26 -7.20 1.64 -5.79
CA ILE A 26 -5.77 1.46 -5.45
C ILE A 26 -5.03 2.79 -5.56
N HIS A 27 -5.29 3.56 -6.60
CA HIS A 27 -4.70 4.89 -6.77
C HIS A 27 -5.14 5.87 -5.68
N ALA A 28 -6.38 5.80 -5.19
CA ALA A 28 -6.87 6.64 -4.09
C ALA A 28 -6.17 6.34 -2.75
N MET A 29 -5.68 5.11 -2.54
CA MET A 29 -4.96 4.74 -1.31
C MET A 29 -3.59 5.43 -1.20
N GLY A 30 -2.97 5.81 -2.32
CA GLY A 30 -1.66 6.48 -2.33
C GLY A 30 -1.68 7.82 -1.57
N PRO A 31 -2.53 8.79 -1.97
CA PRO A 31 -2.68 10.06 -1.25
C PRO A 31 -3.07 9.90 0.21
N LEU A 32 -3.95 8.94 0.55
CA LEU A 32 -4.34 8.67 1.93
C LEU A 32 -3.14 8.25 2.79
N GLY A 33 -2.33 7.31 2.29
CA GLY A 33 -1.10 6.89 2.97
C GLY A 33 -0.10 8.03 3.11
N ALA A 34 0.03 8.89 2.10
CA ALA A 34 0.92 10.05 2.14
C ALA A 34 0.50 11.07 3.22
N VAL A 35 -0.79 11.33 3.39
CA VAL A 35 -1.29 12.24 4.44
C VAL A 35 -1.03 11.66 5.83
N VAL A 36 -1.34 10.37 6.04
CA VAL A 36 -1.12 9.70 7.33
C VAL A 36 0.37 9.67 7.69
N ALA A 37 1.23 9.30 6.73
CA ALA A 37 2.68 9.27 6.93
C ALA A 37 3.26 10.68 7.15
N GLY A 38 2.78 11.69 6.42
CA GLY A 38 3.19 13.07 6.61
C GLY A 38 2.83 13.58 8.00
N PHE A 39 1.57 13.41 8.42
CA PHE A 39 1.12 13.80 9.76
C PHE A 39 1.90 13.07 10.86
N GLY A 40 2.12 11.76 10.70
CA GLY A 40 2.88 10.95 11.64
C GLY A 40 4.36 11.35 11.73
N ALA A 41 5.01 11.59 10.61
CA ALA A 41 6.41 12.04 10.60
C ALA A 41 6.54 13.44 11.23
N THR A 42 5.59 14.34 10.97
CA THR A 42 5.55 15.67 11.60
C THR A 42 5.34 15.58 13.11
N SER A 43 4.46 14.69 13.59
CA SER A 43 4.22 14.55 15.03
C SER A 43 5.45 14.01 15.79
N VAL A 44 6.14 13.01 15.23
CA VAL A 44 7.37 12.48 15.82
C VAL A 44 8.50 13.52 15.81
N LEU A 45 8.65 14.25 14.71
CA LEU A 45 9.68 15.29 14.62
C LEU A 45 9.37 16.47 15.55
N SER A 46 8.10 16.86 15.66
CA SER A 46 7.64 17.93 16.56
C SER A 46 7.76 17.58 18.04
N ALA A 47 7.81 16.29 18.40
CA ALA A 47 8.09 15.82 19.75
C ALA A 47 9.59 15.78 20.09
N GLY A 48 10.46 16.23 19.17
CA GLY A 48 11.92 16.18 19.32
C GLY A 48 12.56 14.85 18.89
N GLY A 49 11.81 14.00 18.19
CA GLY A 49 12.31 12.74 17.63
C GLY A 49 13.26 12.94 16.44
N ASP A 50 13.97 11.88 16.08
CA ASP A 50 14.91 11.90 14.96
C ASP A 50 14.27 11.47 13.63
N TRP A 51 14.81 11.96 12.50
CA TRP A 51 14.31 11.64 11.16
C TRP A 51 14.40 10.14 10.84
N GLN A 52 15.45 9.46 11.30
CA GLN A 52 15.60 8.02 11.09
C GLN A 52 14.46 7.24 11.75
N THR A 53 14.03 7.70 12.93
CA THR A 53 12.93 7.09 13.69
C THR A 53 11.59 7.30 12.97
N SER A 54 11.33 8.52 12.49
CA SER A 54 10.14 8.82 11.67
C SER A 54 10.10 8.00 10.38
N ALA A 55 11.23 7.89 9.67
CA ALA A 55 11.33 7.11 8.43
C ALA A 55 11.16 5.61 8.67
N LEU A 56 11.64 5.09 9.80
CA LEU A 56 11.44 3.69 10.18
C LEU A 56 9.95 3.41 10.45
N TYR A 57 9.30 4.22 11.29
CA TYR A 57 7.91 3.98 11.69
C TYR A 57 6.89 4.26 10.58
N PHE A 58 7.06 5.34 9.80
CA PHE A 58 6.07 5.74 8.79
C PHE A 58 6.45 5.34 7.36
N GLY A 59 7.64 4.78 7.15
CA GLY A 59 8.09 4.28 5.85
C GLY A 59 8.35 2.78 5.85
N ALA A 60 9.39 2.35 6.58
CA ALA A 60 9.88 0.97 6.51
C ALA A 60 8.90 -0.06 7.11
N VAL A 61 8.38 0.20 8.31
CA VAL A 61 7.42 -0.67 9.00
C VAL A 61 6.15 -0.92 8.19
N PRO A 62 5.41 0.10 7.71
CA PRO A 62 4.20 -0.12 6.93
C PRO A 62 4.48 -0.79 5.57
N CYS A 63 5.62 -0.48 4.93
CA CYS A 63 6.02 -1.16 3.70
C CYS A 63 6.30 -2.65 3.94
N PHE A 64 7.01 -2.98 5.02
CA PHE A 64 7.30 -4.37 5.38
C PHE A 64 6.03 -5.13 5.76
N LEU A 65 5.15 -4.51 6.55
CA LEU A 65 3.88 -5.10 6.96
C LEU A 65 3.00 -5.41 5.74
N SER A 66 2.94 -4.53 4.75
CA SER A 66 2.21 -4.80 3.51
C SER A 66 2.77 -6.02 2.76
N GLY A 67 4.10 -6.14 2.68
CA GLY A 67 4.73 -7.33 2.07
C GLY A 67 4.41 -8.60 2.85
N ALA A 68 4.47 -8.55 4.18
CA ALA A 68 4.12 -9.68 5.05
C ALA A 68 2.65 -10.10 4.87
N LEU A 69 1.73 -9.14 4.77
CA LEU A 69 0.30 -9.39 4.52
C LEU A 69 0.07 -10.01 3.14
N MET A 70 0.84 -9.63 2.12
CA MET A 70 0.78 -10.26 0.79
C MET A 70 1.20 -11.74 0.84
N PHE A 71 2.21 -12.09 1.63
CA PHE A 71 2.57 -13.51 1.84
C PHE A 71 1.49 -14.29 2.58
N ALA A 72 0.77 -13.64 3.49
CA ALA A 72 -0.35 -14.24 4.21
C ALA A 72 -1.67 -14.25 3.39
N ALA A 73 -1.70 -13.64 2.21
CA ALA A 73 -2.90 -13.54 1.41
C ALA A 73 -3.32 -14.93 0.88
N ARG A 74 -4.60 -15.27 1.06
CA ARG A 74 -5.15 -16.53 0.55
C ARG A 74 -5.10 -16.54 -0.97
N HIS A 75 -4.55 -17.62 -1.54
CA HIS A 75 -4.62 -17.87 -2.97
C HIS A 75 -6.08 -18.14 -3.37
N VAL A 76 -6.68 -17.21 -4.12
CA VAL A 76 -8.03 -17.35 -4.68
C VAL A 76 -7.90 -17.77 -6.14
N ARG A 77 -8.49 -18.91 -6.48
CA ARG A 77 -8.51 -19.40 -7.87
C ARG A 77 -9.59 -18.63 -8.64
N PRO A 78 -9.26 -18.05 -9.81
CA PRO A 78 -10.20 -17.23 -10.58
C PRO A 78 -11.44 -18.00 -11.05
N GLU A 79 -11.33 -19.32 -11.20
CA GLU A 79 -12.43 -20.25 -11.52
C GLU A 79 -13.52 -20.37 -10.44
N THR A 80 -13.28 -19.87 -9.22
CA THR A 80 -14.24 -19.94 -8.11
C THR A 80 -15.01 -18.62 -7.89
N VAL A 81 -14.65 -17.54 -8.59
CA VAL A 81 -15.25 -16.22 -8.43
C VAL A 81 -16.19 -15.97 -9.61
N LYS A 82 -17.50 -16.11 -9.36
CA LYS A 82 -18.58 -15.84 -10.34
C LYS A 82 -18.84 -14.35 -10.50
#